data_AF-A0AA41VKC0-F1
#
_entry.id   AF-A0AA41VKC0-F1
#
_cell.length_a   1.000
_cell.length_b   1.000
_cell.length_c   1.000
_cell.angle_alpha   90.00
_cell.angle_beta   90.00
_cell.angle_gamma   90.00
#
_symmetry.space_group_name_H-M   'P 1'
#
loop_
_entity.id
_entity.type
_entity.pdbx_description
1 polymer ?
#
loop_
_entity_poly.entity_id
_entity_poly.type
_entity_poly.pdbx_seq_one_letter_code
_entity_poly.pdbx_strand_id
1 'polypeptide(L)'
;PLYITYHDEEWGVPLHDDKLLFEMLVLSAAQVGSDWTSILKKRQDFRDAFSGFDPEVVANLNERKITSISTEYGIELSRVRGAVDNSNRILE
;
A
#
# COMPACT_ATOMS: atom_id res chain seq x y z
N PRO A 1 -20.91 -2.57 5.73
CA PRO A 1 -21.02 -2.37 4.26
C PRO A 1 -19.67 -2.28 3.51
N LEU A 2 -18.56 -1.85 4.13
CA LEU A 2 -17.26 -1.66 3.45
C LEU A 2 -16.81 -2.84 2.56
N TYR A 3 -16.81 -4.06 3.10
CA TYR A 3 -16.37 -5.23 2.34
C TYR A 3 -17.29 -5.56 1.15
N ILE A 4 -18.60 -5.32 1.31
CA ILE A 4 -19.59 -5.55 0.25
C ILE A 4 -19.37 -4.54 -0.88
N THR A 5 -19.21 -3.26 -0.56
CA THR A 5 -18.90 -2.22 -1.55
C THR A 5 -17.61 -2.54 -2.31
N TYR A 6 -16.53 -2.90 -1.60
CA TYR A 6 -15.29 -3.33 -2.24
C TYR A 6 -15.49 -4.54 -3.17
N HIS A 7 -16.24 -5.54 -2.73
CA HIS A 7 -16.53 -6.72 -3.54
C HIS A 7 -17.31 -6.37 -4.81
N ASP A 8 -18.36 -5.55 -4.68
CA ASP A 8 -19.29 -5.26 -5.76
C ASP A 8 -18.72 -4.26 -6.78
N GLU A 9 -17.85 -3.35 -6.35
CA GLU A 9 -17.38 -2.23 -7.17
C GLU A 9 -15.90 -2.34 -7.60
N GLU A 10 -15.06 -3.03 -6.83
CA GLU A 10 -13.61 -3.07 -7.07
C GLU A 10 -13.07 -4.48 -7.35
N TRP A 11 -13.57 -5.49 -6.64
CA TRP A 11 -12.97 -6.83 -6.71
C TRP A 11 -13.29 -7.52 -8.05
N GLY A 12 -12.23 -7.92 -8.77
CA GLY A 12 -12.35 -8.58 -10.07
C GLY A 12 -12.66 -7.63 -11.23
N VAL A 13 -12.79 -6.33 -10.98
CA VAL A 13 -12.89 -5.31 -12.04
C VAL A 13 -11.50 -5.06 -12.63
N PRO A 14 -11.32 -5.12 -13.97
CA PRO A 14 -10.04 -4.83 -14.60
C PRO A 14 -9.53 -3.43 -14.25
N LEU A 15 -8.26 -3.37 -13.83
CA LEU A 15 -7.59 -2.14 -13.41
C LEU A 15 -6.31 -1.95 -14.25
N HIS A 16 -6.14 -0.73 -14.76
CA HIS A 16 -5.03 -0.37 -15.65
C HIS A 16 -4.21 0.84 -15.16
N ASP A 17 -4.55 1.39 -13.99
CA ASP A 17 -3.80 2.49 -13.38
C ASP A 17 -2.66 1.91 -12.53
N ASP A 18 -1.42 2.27 -12.87
CA ASP A 18 -0.22 1.71 -12.23
C ASP A 18 -0.13 2.05 -10.73
N LYS A 19 -0.60 3.23 -10.30
CA LYS A 19 -0.58 3.62 -8.89
C LYS A 19 -1.58 2.78 -8.09
N LEU A 20 -2.77 2.55 -8.65
CA LEU A 20 -3.77 1.69 -8.03
C LEU A 20 -3.35 0.22 -8.02
N LEU A 21 -2.66 -0.26 -9.08
CA LEU A 21 -2.07 -1.59 -9.10
C LEU A 21 -0.97 -1.74 -8.04
N PHE A 22 -0.12 -0.72 -7.87
CA PHE A 22 0.90 -0.70 -6.83
C PHE A 22 0.29 -0.66 -5.42
N GLU A 23 -0.76 0.15 -5.21
CA GLU A 23 -1.55 0.14 -3.97
C GLU A 23 -2.05 -1.28 -3.66
N MET A 24 -2.63 -1.97 -4.63
CA MET A 24 -3.15 -3.32 -4.45
C MET A 24 -2.06 -4.35 -4.15
N LEU A 25 -0.89 -4.23 -4.78
CA LEU A 25 0.26 -5.07 -4.49
C LEU A 25 0.70 -4.94 -3.03
N VAL A 26 0.85 -3.71 -2.53
CA VAL A 26 1.29 -3.45 -1.15
C VAL A 26 0.23 -3.89 -0.13
N LEU A 27 -1.05 -3.60 -0.38
CA LEU A 27 -2.14 -4.01 0.51
C LEU A 27 -2.32 -5.54 0.56
N SER A 28 -2.14 -6.23 -0.58
CA SER A 28 -2.17 -7.70 -0.64
C SER A 28 -1.05 -8.31 0.19
N ALA A 29 0.15 -7.72 0.16
CA ALA A 29 1.21 -8.13 1.07
C ALA A 29 0.80 -7.89 2.53
N ALA A 30 0.25 -6.71 2.85
CA ALA A 30 -0.22 -6.32 4.19
C ALA A 30 -1.26 -7.29 4.78
N GLN A 31 -2.04 -7.97 3.95
CA GLN A 31 -3.03 -8.96 4.37
C GLN A 31 -2.41 -10.19 5.07
N VAL A 32 -1.13 -10.52 4.84
CA VAL A 32 -0.51 -11.67 5.51
C VAL A 32 -0.57 -11.50 7.04
N GLY A 33 -1.40 -12.31 7.70
CA GLY A 33 -1.65 -12.22 9.15
C GLY A 33 -2.80 -11.31 9.57
N SER A 34 -3.63 -10.81 8.63
CA SER A 34 -4.80 -9.97 8.89
C SER A 34 -5.95 -10.31 7.93
N ASP A 35 -7.19 -10.06 8.34
CA ASP A 35 -8.32 -10.19 7.42
C ASP A 35 -8.39 -8.97 6.46
N TRP A 36 -8.92 -9.17 5.25
CA TRP A 36 -8.98 -8.12 4.24
C TRP A 36 -9.85 -6.93 4.67
N THR A 37 -10.88 -7.14 5.50
CA THR A 37 -11.69 -6.03 6.01
C THR A 37 -10.87 -5.11 6.91
N SER A 38 -9.97 -5.67 7.73
CA SER A 38 -9.02 -4.91 8.53
C SER A 38 -8.03 -4.13 7.67
N ILE A 39 -7.59 -4.67 6.53
CA ILE A 39 -6.74 -3.95 5.57
C ILE A 39 -7.52 -2.82 4.89
N LEU A 40 -8.74 -3.08 4.40
CA LEU A 40 -9.59 -2.06 3.78
C LEU A 40 -9.89 -0.89 4.72
N LYS A 41 -10.07 -1.15 6.02
CA LYS A 41 -10.26 -0.09 7.03
C LYS A 41 -9.04 0.83 7.16
N LYS A 42 -7.83 0.30 6.94
CA LYS A 42 -6.56 1.04 6.98
C LYS A 42 -6.13 1.59 5.62
N ARG A 43 -6.92 1.38 4.56
CA ARG A 43 -6.52 1.73 3.19
C ARG A 43 -6.13 3.20 3.03
N GLN A 44 -6.83 4.11 3.70
CA GLN A 44 -6.46 5.52 3.69
C GLN A 44 -5.14 5.79 4.41
N ASP A 45 -4.91 5.16 5.56
CA ASP A 45 -3.64 5.25 6.29
C ASP A 45 -2.45 4.82 5.41
N PHE A 46 -2.63 3.74 4.63
CA PHE A 46 -1.64 3.28 3.66
C PHE A 46 -1.41 4.30 2.53
N ARG A 47 -2.48 4.89 1.99
CA ARG A 47 -2.36 5.94 0.97
C ARG A 47 -1.58 7.14 1.49
N ASP A 48 -1.87 7.57 2.71
CA ASP A 48 -1.19 8.72 3.31
C ASP A 48 0.29 8.39 3.60
N ALA A 49 0.56 7.18 4.12
CA ALA A 49 1.91 6.68 4.38
C ALA A 49 2.79 6.64 3.12
N PHE A 50 2.22 6.24 1.98
CA PHE A 50 2.92 6.02 0.73
C PHE A 50 2.62 7.10 -0.31
N SER A 51 2.20 8.30 0.10
CA SER A 51 1.99 9.46 -0.79
C SER A 51 1.09 9.15 -2.00
N GLY A 52 -0.02 8.45 -1.76
CA GLY A 52 -0.95 8.00 -2.80
C GLY A 52 -0.38 6.92 -3.71
N PHE A 53 0.62 6.17 -3.24
CA PHE A 53 1.32 5.15 -4.01
C PHE A 53 1.96 5.69 -5.29
N ASP A 54 2.52 6.90 -5.23
CA ASP A 54 3.35 7.43 -6.30
C ASP A 54 4.74 6.74 -6.27
N PRO A 55 5.08 5.90 -7.26
CA PRO A 55 6.33 5.13 -7.23
C PRO A 55 7.56 6.03 -7.24
N GLU A 56 7.52 7.20 -7.89
CA GLU A 56 8.65 8.14 -7.88
C GLU A 56 8.90 8.70 -6.47
N VAL A 57 7.82 8.99 -5.73
CA VAL A 57 7.93 9.50 -4.36
C VAL A 57 8.38 8.39 -3.41
N VAL A 58 7.77 7.20 -3.52
CA VAL A 58 8.04 6.08 -2.61
C VAL A 58 9.44 5.51 -2.82
N ALA A 59 9.94 5.45 -4.06
CA ALA A 59 11.31 5.01 -4.34
C ALA A 59 12.38 5.92 -3.68
N ASN A 60 12.07 7.20 -3.50
CA ASN A 60 12.98 8.21 -2.93
C ASN A 60 12.89 8.34 -1.39
N LEU A 61 12.14 7.47 -0.71
CA LEU A 61 12.06 7.52 0.76
C LEU A 61 13.40 7.14 1.39
N ASN A 62 13.93 8.03 2.23
CA ASN A 62 15.13 7.76 3.01
C ASN A 62 14.80 7.00 4.31
N GLU A 63 15.84 6.45 4.97
CA GLU A 63 15.69 5.66 6.21
C GLU A 63 14.93 6.39 7.33
N ARG A 64 15.08 7.72 7.44
CA ARG A 64 14.35 8.52 8.44
C ARG A 64 12.85 8.47 8.15
N LYS A 65 12.45 8.67 6.89
CA LYS A 65 11.04 8.65 6.50
C LYS A 65 10.46 7.24 6.56
N ILE A 66 11.22 6.22 6.16
CA ILE A 66 10.84 4.80 6.30
C ILE A 66 10.52 4.47 7.78
N THR A 67 11.39 4.87 8.71
CA THR A 67 11.19 4.63 10.15
C THR A 67 10.02 5.42 10.72
N SER A 68 9.84 6.67 10.26
CA SER A 68 8.69 7.53 10.64
C SER A 68 7.37 6.91 10.17
N ILE A 69 7.28 6.46 8.92
CA ILE A 69 6.09 5.77 8.39
C ILE A 69 5.74 4.53 9.21
N SER A 70 6.75 3.71 9.51
CA SER A 70 6.55 2.49 10.32
C SER A 70 5.95 2.81 11.69
N THR A 71 6.44 3.86 12.34
CA THR A 71 5.99 4.27 13.69
C THR A 71 4.64 4.96 13.65
N GLU A 72 4.44 5.92 12.75
CA GLU A 72 3.25 6.78 12.67
C GLU A 72 2.01 6.00 12.24
N TYR A 73 2.15 5.11 11.25
CA TYR A 73 1.04 4.35 10.68
C TYR A 73 0.95 2.91 11.22
N GLY A 74 1.87 2.51 12.12
CA GLY A 74 1.91 1.18 12.69
C GLY A 74 2.12 0.08 11.64
N ILE A 75 2.92 0.36 10.60
CA ILE A 75 3.26 -0.57 9.52
C ILE A 75 4.60 -1.23 9.86
N GLU A 76 4.70 -2.55 9.72
CA GLU A 76 5.96 -3.25 9.95
C GLU A 76 7.08 -2.72 9.04
N LEU A 77 8.26 -2.47 9.63
CA LEU A 77 9.39 -1.85 8.93
C LEU A 77 9.80 -2.62 7.67
N SER A 78 9.73 -3.96 7.69
CA SER A 78 10.00 -4.82 6.53
C SER A 78 9.04 -4.55 5.36
N ARG A 79 7.77 -4.24 5.65
CA ARG A 79 6.75 -3.94 4.64
C ARG A 79 6.94 -2.55 4.04
N VAL A 80 7.33 -1.57 4.87
CA VAL A 80 7.68 -0.22 4.37
C VAL A 80 8.87 -0.32 3.40
N ARG A 81 9.92 -1.05 3.78
CA ARG A 81 11.06 -1.31 2.89
C ARG A 81 10.66 -2.06 1.63
N GLY A 82 9.82 -3.09 1.75
CA GLY A 82 9.28 -3.82 0.59
C GLY A 82 8.51 -2.91 -0.38
N ALA A 83 7.75 -1.93 0.12
CA ALA A 83 7.07 -0.96 -0.75
C ALA A 83 8.08 -0.04 -1.49
N VAL A 84 9.16 0.38 -0.83
CA VAL A 84 10.27 1.13 -1.46
C VAL A 84 10.97 0.28 -2.53
N ASP A 85 11.27 -0.99 -2.22
CA ASP A 85 11.90 -1.91 -3.17
C ASP A 85 11.01 -2.14 -4.40
N ASN A 86 9.71 -2.38 -4.18
CA ASN A 86 8.72 -2.52 -5.26
C ASN A 86 8.65 -1.26 -6.12
N SER A 87 8.66 -0.07 -5.51
CA SER A 87 8.65 1.20 -6.25
C SER A 87 9.86 1.35 -7.15
N ASN A 88 11.05 0.98 -6.64
CA ASN A 88 12.27 0.98 -7.45
C ASN A 88 12.18 0.00 -8.64
N ARG A 89 11.53 -1.17 -8.49
CA ARG A 89 11.32 -2.12 -9.60
C ARG A 89 10.29 -1.66 -10.62
N ILE A 90 9.29 -0.89 -10.19
CA ILE A 90 8.26 -0.33 -11.08
C ILE A 90 8.86 0.73 -12.02
N LEU A 91 9.90 1.44 -11.57
CA LEU A 91 10.56 2.52 -12.32
C LEU A 91 11.70 2.04 -13.24
N GLU A 92 12.04 0.74 -13.23
CA GLU A 92 13.05 0.13 -14.11
C GLU A 92 12.52 -0.13 -15.52
#